data_AF-A0A2L2Y0A2-F1
#
_entry.id   AF-A0A2L2Y0A2-F1
#
_cell.length_a   1.000
_cell.length_b   1.000
_cell.length_c   1.000
_cell.angle_alpha   90.00
_cell.angle_beta   90.00
_cell.angle_gamma   90.00
#
_symmetry.space_group_name_H-M   'P 1'
#
loop_
_entity.id
_entity.type
_entity.pdbx_description
1 polymer ?
#
loop_
_entity_poly.entity_id
_entity_poly.type
_entity_poly.pdbx_seq_one_letter_code
_entity_poly.pdbx_strand_id
1 'polypeptide(L)'
;FVIPLVHLTLCLSNATRYTDMQSLKDLFNRSVIVDKVDLISLAVLASSCIIKNKRYNSPQDHRDFINRLLNRIKNSGPPGNIYELSLAMQSLNAAEVDPLEWESDVSIESILRKQTENGSFDDVLGSYYTIPVLSWKSLLSLSNH
;
A
#
# COMPACT_ATOMS: atom_id res chain seq x y z
N PHE A 1 -14.98 -7.78 -11.33
CA PHE A 1 -13.62 -7.38 -10.92
C PHE A 1 -13.70 -6.94 -9.46
N VAL A 2 -12.99 -7.59 -8.55
CA VAL A 2 -12.88 -7.13 -7.15
C VAL A 2 -11.48 -6.54 -7.01
N ILE A 3 -11.39 -5.29 -6.53
CA ILE A 3 -10.14 -4.54 -6.38
C ILE A 3 -9.74 -4.63 -4.91
N PRO A 4 -8.44 -4.80 -4.55
CA PRO A 4 -7.98 -4.83 -3.15
C PRO A 4 -8.52 -3.69 -2.26
N LEU A 5 -8.81 -2.53 -2.85
CA LEU A 5 -9.46 -1.39 -2.20
C LEU A 5 -10.79 -1.73 -1.51
N VAL A 6 -11.55 -2.70 -2.02
CA VAL A 6 -12.81 -3.15 -1.40
C VAL A 6 -12.52 -3.76 -0.02
N HIS A 7 -11.52 -4.63 0.08
CA HIS A 7 -11.15 -5.26 1.35
C HIS A 7 -10.54 -4.26 2.34
N LEU A 8 -9.77 -3.28 1.84
CA LEU A 8 -9.32 -2.16 2.66
C LEU A 8 -10.52 -1.40 3.25
N THR A 9 -11.49 -1.01 2.41
CA THR A 9 -12.68 -0.25 2.84
C THR A 9 -13.52 -1.02 3.85
N LEU A 10 -13.74 -2.33 3.62
CA LEU A 10 -14.43 -3.21 4.56
C LEU A 10 -13.71 -3.24 5.92
N CYS A 11 -12.39 -3.34 5.91
CA CYS A 11 -11.61 -3.35 7.13
C CYS A 11 -11.65 -2.02 7.88
N LEU A 12 -11.50 -0.90 7.17
CA LEU A 12 -11.63 0.44 7.76
C LEU A 12 -13.02 0.68 8.38
N SER A 13 -14.05 0.01 7.85
CA SER A 13 -15.44 0.11 8.34
C SER A 13 -15.80 -0.95 9.39
N ASN A 14 -14.81 -1.72 9.90
CA ASN A 14 -15.02 -2.86 10.81
C ASN A 14 -16.03 -3.91 10.28
N ALA A 15 -16.09 -4.06 8.95
CA ALA A 15 -16.99 -4.96 8.23
C ALA A 15 -16.25 -6.17 7.62
N THR A 16 -14.99 -6.41 8.04
CA THR A 16 -14.18 -7.54 7.59
C THR A 16 -14.87 -8.88 7.87
N ARG A 17 -14.79 -9.79 6.91
CA ARG A 17 -15.24 -11.17 6.98
C ARG A 17 -14.04 -12.12 6.90
N TYR A 18 -14.23 -13.34 7.37
CA TYR A 18 -13.19 -14.39 7.33
C TYR A 18 -12.72 -14.72 5.91
N THR A 19 -13.55 -14.48 4.91
CA THR A 19 -13.24 -14.71 3.49
C THR A 19 -12.39 -13.59 2.86
N ASP A 20 -12.23 -12.43 3.50
CA ASP A 20 -11.61 -11.27 2.86
C ASP A 20 -10.12 -11.48 2.58
N MET A 21 -9.38 -12.06 3.53
CA MET A 21 -7.97 -12.40 3.32
C MET A 21 -7.79 -13.42 2.19
N GLN A 22 -8.63 -14.47 2.18
CA GLN A 22 -8.60 -15.48 1.12
C GLN A 22 -8.97 -14.88 -0.24
N SER A 23 -9.98 -14.00 -0.28
CA SER A 23 -10.39 -13.31 -1.51
C SER A 23 -9.25 -12.42 -2.04
N LEU A 24 -8.54 -11.74 -1.14
CA LEU A 24 -7.37 -10.94 -1.51
C LEU A 24 -6.25 -11.81 -2.10
N LYS A 25 -5.97 -12.96 -1.49
CA LYS A 25 -4.99 -13.95 -1.99
C LYS A 25 -5.39 -14.50 -3.36
N ASP A 26 -6.66 -14.85 -3.54
CA ASP A 26 -7.19 -15.37 -4.81
C ASP A 26 -7.10 -14.34 -5.93
N LEU A 27 -7.27 -13.06 -5.63
CA LEU A 27 -7.02 -11.96 -6.57
C LEU A 27 -5.53 -11.90 -6.94
N PHE A 28 -4.66 -12.00 -5.94
CA PHE A 28 -3.20 -11.88 -6.09
C PHE A 28 -2.54 -13.02 -6.88
N ASN A 29 -3.18 -14.17 -6.92
CA ASN A 29 -2.77 -15.32 -7.72
C ASN A 29 -3.15 -15.19 -9.20
N ARG A 30 -3.96 -14.20 -9.59
CA ARG A 30 -4.32 -13.96 -10.99
C ARG A 30 -3.19 -13.22 -11.70
N SER A 31 -2.82 -13.70 -12.90
CA SER A 31 -1.73 -13.17 -13.72
C SER A 31 -1.81 -11.65 -13.97
N VAL A 32 -3.02 -11.09 -14.01
CA VAL A 32 -3.29 -9.66 -14.28
C VAL A 32 -2.79 -8.72 -13.16
N ILE A 33 -2.63 -9.22 -11.93
CA ILE A 33 -2.17 -8.41 -10.78
C ILE A 33 -0.65 -8.46 -10.61
N VAL A 34 0.03 -9.39 -11.29
CA VAL A 34 1.37 -9.86 -10.88
C VAL A 34 2.41 -8.75 -10.76
N ASP A 35 2.30 -7.70 -11.58
CA ASP A 35 3.32 -6.64 -11.68
C ASP A 35 2.79 -5.22 -11.44
N LYS A 36 1.52 -5.09 -11.02
CA LYS A 36 0.87 -3.79 -10.82
C LYS A 36 1.10 -3.28 -9.40
N VAL A 37 1.99 -2.32 -9.26
CA VAL A 37 2.42 -1.79 -7.95
C VAL A 37 1.23 -1.25 -7.16
N ASP A 38 0.35 -0.47 -7.79
CA ASP A 38 -0.86 0.07 -7.15
C ASP A 38 -1.73 -1.03 -6.51
N LEU A 39 -1.99 -2.13 -7.23
CA LEU A 39 -2.77 -3.26 -6.73
C LEU A 39 -2.03 -4.04 -5.63
N ILE A 40 -0.72 -4.20 -5.76
CA ILE A 40 0.14 -4.82 -4.75
C ILE A 40 0.12 -4.00 -3.45
N SER A 41 0.32 -2.69 -3.54
CA SER A 41 0.31 -1.78 -2.39
C SER A 41 -1.05 -1.71 -1.72
N LEU A 42 -2.15 -1.71 -2.47
CA LEU A 42 -3.49 -1.79 -1.90
C LEU A 42 -3.75 -3.14 -1.21
N ALA A 43 -3.20 -4.25 -1.72
CA ALA A 43 -3.27 -5.54 -1.05
C ALA A 43 -2.47 -5.56 0.26
N VAL A 44 -1.27 -4.96 0.27
CA VAL A 44 -0.50 -4.78 1.50
C VAL A 44 -1.30 -3.94 2.51
N LEU A 45 -1.84 -2.78 2.12
CA LEU A 45 -2.69 -1.95 3.00
C LEU A 45 -3.90 -2.73 3.55
N ALA A 46 -4.64 -3.43 2.69
CA ALA A 46 -5.79 -4.23 3.11
C ALA A 46 -5.38 -5.32 4.11
N SER A 47 -4.32 -6.07 3.82
CA SER A 47 -3.83 -7.14 4.71
C SER A 47 -3.29 -6.59 6.03
N SER A 48 -2.56 -5.46 6.03
CA SER A 48 -2.12 -4.74 7.24
C SER A 48 -3.28 -4.30 8.11
N CYS A 49 -4.42 -3.92 7.52
CA CYS A 49 -5.61 -3.61 8.29
C CYS A 49 -6.24 -4.88 8.88
N ILE A 50 -6.46 -5.90 8.06
CA ILE A 50 -7.15 -7.14 8.45
C ILE A 50 -6.41 -7.84 9.58
N ILE A 51 -5.07 -7.91 9.51
CA ILE A 51 -4.25 -8.65 10.48
C ILE A 51 -4.26 -8.03 11.89
N LYS A 52 -4.58 -6.73 12.03
CA LYS A 52 -4.75 -6.08 13.34
C LYS A 52 -5.88 -6.72 14.15
N ASN A 53 -6.88 -7.28 13.48
CA ASN A 53 -7.93 -8.04 14.14
C ASN A 53 -7.52 -9.51 14.30
N LYS A 54 -7.28 -9.93 15.53
CA LYS A 54 -6.86 -11.31 15.88
C LYS A 54 -7.79 -12.40 15.32
N ARG A 55 -9.06 -12.09 15.03
CA ARG A 55 -10.02 -13.04 14.44
C ARG A 55 -9.68 -13.45 13.00
N TYR A 56 -8.95 -12.60 12.28
CA TYR A 56 -8.60 -12.79 10.86
C TYR A 56 -7.09 -12.89 10.65
N ASN A 57 -6.35 -13.25 11.70
CA ASN A 57 -4.90 -13.27 11.71
C ASN A 57 -4.36 -14.32 10.71
N SER A 58 -3.81 -13.85 9.59
CA SER A 58 -3.04 -14.68 8.66
C SER A 58 -1.66 -14.05 8.41
N PRO A 59 -0.69 -14.27 9.32
CA PRO A 59 0.63 -13.65 9.22
C PRO A 59 1.40 -14.05 7.96
N GLN A 60 1.19 -15.27 7.47
CA GLN A 60 1.89 -15.73 6.28
C GLN A 60 1.38 -15.03 5.03
N ASP A 61 0.06 -14.97 4.84
CA ASP A 61 -0.51 -14.28 3.67
C ASP A 61 -0.13 -12.80 3.67
N HIS A 62 -0.15 -12.15 4.85
CA HIS A 62 0.30 -10.77 5.01
C HIS A 62 1.76 -10.58 4.58
N ARG A 63 2.67 -11.45 5.06
CA ARG A 63 4.09 -11.43 4.64
C ARG A 63 4.26 -11.68 3.16
N ASP A 64 3.47 -12.55 2.56
CA ASP A 64 3.55 -12.85 1.12
C ASP A 64 3.22 -11.60 0.27
N PHE A 65 2.25 -10.78 0.69
CA PHE A 65 1.97 -9.49 0.03
C PHE A 65 3.14 -8.51 0.15
N ILE A 66 3.74 -8.38 1.34
CA ILE A 66 4.89 -7.49 1.59
C ILE A 66 6.08 -7.92 0.73
N ASN A 67 6.45 -9.19 0.78
CA ASN A 67 7.59 -9.73 0.03
C ASN A 67 7.41 -9.54 -1.47
N ARG A 68 6.17 -9.64 -1.98
CA ARG A 68 5.88 -9.36 -3.38
C ARG A 68 6.18 -7.91 -3.76
N LEU A 69 5.75 -6.95 -2.93
CA LEU A 69 6.04 -5.53 -3.16
C LEU A 69 7.54 -5.25 -3.11
N LEU A 70 8.22 -5.74 -2.07
CA LEU A 70 9.67 -5.56 -1.91
C LEU A 70 10.45 -6.17 -3.08
N ASN A 71 10.12 -7.39 -3.49
CA ASN A 71 10.74 -8.02 -4.66
C ASN A 71 10.48 -7.21 -5.93
N ARG A 72 9.27 -6.65 -6.10
CA ARG A 72 8.95 -5.82 -7.26
C ARG A 72 9.77 -4.52 -7.27
N ILE A 73 9.95 -3.87 -6.13
CA ILE A 73 10.78 -2.66 -6.00
C ILE A 73 12.25 -2.99 -6.22
N LYS A 74 12.77 -4.05 -5.60
CA LYS A 74 14.15 -4.50 -5.76
C LYS A 74 14.50 -4.85 -7.21
N ASN A 75 13.58 -5.48 -7.94
CA ASN A 75 13.84 -5.96 -9.30
C ASN A 75 13.70 -4.87 -10.37
N SER A 76 12.93 -3.80 -10.17
CA SER A 76 12.74 -2.77 -11.20
C SER A 76 12.80 -1.33 -10.70
N GLY A 77 13.28 -1.13 -9.48
CA GLY A 77 13.33 0.16 -8.80
C GLY A 77 11.98 0.62 -8.23
N PRO A 78 11.99 1.71 -7.44
CA PRO A 78 10.77 2.38 -7.01
C PRO A 78 9.91 2.83 -8.21
N PRO A 79 8.58 2.88 -8.06
CA PRO A 79 7.71 3.36 -9.13
C PRO A 79 8.05 4.80 -9.51
N GLY A 80 8.17 5.07 -10.82
CA GLY A 80 8.40 6.44 -11.31
C GLY A 80 7.17 7.34 -11.25
N ASN A 81 5.98 6.75 -11.15
CA ASN A 81 4.71 7.44 -11.06
C ASN A 81 4.39 7.85 -9.62
N ILE A 82 3.96 9.10 -9.39
CA ILE A 82 3.76 9.64 -8.03
C ILE A 82 2.67 8.91 -7.25
N TYR A 83 1.59 8.50 -7.92
CA TYR A 83 0.48 7.75 -7.30
C TYR A 83 0.96 6.38 -6.81
N GLU A 84 1.66 5.63 -7.65
CA GLU A 84 2.19 4.30 -7.33
C GLU A 84 3.29 4.37 -6.26
N LEU A 85 4.20 5.34 -6.37
CA LEU A 85 5.25 5.56 -5.38
C LEU A 85 4.63 5.86 -4.02
N SER A 86 3.68 6.81 -3.97
CA SER A 86 3.01 7.19 -2.74
C SER A 86 2.26 6.01 -2.12
N LEU A 87 1.53 5.22 -2.91
CA LEU A 87 0.85 4.01 -2.43
C LEU A 87 1.82 2.95 -1.90
N ALA A 88 2.94 2.72 -2.59
CA ALA A 88 3.98 1.79 -2.14
C ALA A 88 4.53 2.21 -0.77
N MET A 89 4.91 3.48 -0.62
CA MET A 89 5.43 4.02 0.64
C MET A 89 4.41 3.94 1.77
N GLN A 90 3.16 4.36 1.52
CA GLN A 90 2.08 4.21 2.49
C GLN A 90 1.88 2.76 2.93
N SER A 91 1.96 1.81 1.99
CA SER A 91 1.75 0.39 2.27
C SER A 91 2.88 -0.23 3.08
N LEU A 92 4.14 0.10 2.78
CA LEU A 92 5.31 -0.39 3.51
C LEU A 92 5.36 0.19 4.92
N ASN A 93 5.05 1.48 5.06
CA ASN A 93 4.90 2.13 6.37
C ASN A 93 3.77 1.49 7.18
N ALA A 94 2.61 1.24 6.57
CA ALA A 94 1.47 0.59 7.23
C ALA A 94 1.75 -0.86 7.66
N ALA A 95 2.67 -1.53 6.97
CA ALA A 95 3.14 -2.88 7.27
C ALA A 95 4.33 -2.90 8.24
N GLU A 96 4.77 -1.73 8.73
CA GLU A 96 5.91 -1.60 9.66
C GLU A 96 7.20 -2.23 9.09
N VAL A 97 7.39 -2.18 7.77
CA VAL A 97 8.62 -2.65 7.11
C VAL A 97 9.76 -1.70 7.43
N ASP A 98 10.94 -2.26 7.74
CA ASP A 98 12.16 -1.47 8.00
C ASP A 98 12.42 -0.51 6.81
N PRO A 99 12.51 0.82 7.05
CA PRO A 99 12.78 1.81 6.02
C PRO A 99 14.04 1.55 5.17
N LEU A 100 15.00 0.78 5.69
CA LEU A 100 16.21 0.36 4.98
C LEU A 100 15.93 -0.69 3.89
N GLU A 101 14.89 -1.52 4.02
CA GLU A 101 14.57 -2.58 3.05
C GLU A 101 14.07 -2.05 1.70
N TRP A 102 13.64 -0.80 1.66
CA TRP A 102 13.05 -0.18 0.47
C TRP A 102 13.60 1.22 0.17
N GLU A 103 14.77 1.55 0.73
CA GLU A 103 15.48 2.81 0.48
C GLU A 103 14.56 4.03 0.66
N SER A 104 13.94 4.14 1.84
CA SER A 104 12.91 5.16 2.11
C SER A 104 13.37 6.59 1.84
N ASP A 105 14.63 6.93 2.14
CA ASP A 105 15.20 8.26 1.90
C ASP A 105 15.22 8.61 0.41
N VAL A 106 15.59 7.66 -0.46
CA VAL A 106 15.60 7.83 -1.92
C VAL A 106 14.18 8.02 -2.45
N SER A 107 13.23 7.29 -1.87
CA SER A 107 11.82 7.39 -2.22
C SER A 107 11.20 8.72 -1.80
N ILE A 108 11.52 9.22 -0.59
CA ILE A 108 11.12 10.55 -0.11
C ILE A 108 11.72 11.64 -1.00
N GLU A 109 13.01 11.57 -1.32
CA GLU A 109 13.64 12.53 -2.22
C GLU A 109 12.96 12.56 -3.60
N SER A 110 12.60 11.38 -4.12
CA SER A 110 11.88 11.24 -5.39
C SER A 110 10.49 11.88 -5.36
N ILE A 111 9.78 11.79 -4.22
CA ILE A 111 8.53 12.52 -4.00
C ILE A 111 8.77 14.04 -4.00
N LEU A 112 9.74 14.51 -3.20
CA LEU A 112 10.00 15.95 -3.04
C LEU A 112 10.39 16.62 -4.36
N ARG A 113 11.17 15.94 -5.20
CA ARG A 113 11.53 16.42 -6.54
C ARG A 113 10.34 16.56 -7.51
N LYS A 114 9.21 15.93 -7.22
CA LYS A 114 7.97 16.02 -8.01
C LYS A 114 7.02 17.10 -7.52
N GLN A 115 7.36 17.81 -6.45
CA GLN A 115 6.56 18.93 -5.97
C GLN A 115 6.60 20.08 -6.99
N THR A 116 5.43 20.60 -7.34
CA THR A 116 5.31 21.75 -8.24
C THR A 116 5.52 23.06 -7.48
N GLU A 117 5.67 24.18 -8.19
CA GLU A 117 5.86 25.52 -7.60
C GLU A 117 4.73 25.94 -6.65
N ASN A 118 3.51 25.41 -6.86
CA ASN A 118 2.36 25.71 -6.00
C ASN A 118 2.26 24.78 -4.77
N GLY A 119 3.21 23.84 -4.62
CA GLY A 119 3.26 22.87 -3.54
C GLY A 119 2.50 21.56 -3.79
N SER A 120 1.81 21.41 -4.92
CA SER A 120 1.11 20.16 -5.30
C SER A 120 2.08 19.07 -5.75
N PHE A 121 1.61 17.83 -5.76
CA PHE A 121 2.33 16.69 -6.33
C PHE A 121 1.58 16.21 -7.56
N ASP A 122 1.90 16.80 -8.72
CA ASP A 122 1.15 16.62 -9.96
C ASP A 122 -0.29 17.19 -9.83
N ASP A 123 -1.32 16.35 -9.85
CA ASP A 123 -2.72 16.76 -9.73
C ASP A 123 -3.29 16.62 -8.28
N VAL A 124 -4.61 16.75 -8.15
CA VAL A 124 -5.33 16.60 -6.88
C VAL A 124 -5.17 15.20 -6.30
N LEU A 125 -5.22 14.16 -7.13
CA LEU A 125 -5.06 12.77 -6.69
C LEU A 125 -3.62 12.50 -6.27
N GLY A 126 -2.63 13.10 -6.94
CA GLY A 126 -1.22 12.89 -6.62
C GLY A 126 -0.94 13.48 -5.25
N SER A 127 -1.40 14.71 -5.02
CA SER A 127 -1.37 15.36 -3.72
C SER A 127 -2.11 14.56 -2.64
N TYR A 128 -3.29 14.00 -2.96
CA TYR A 128 -4.07 13.17 -2.03
C TYR A 128 -3.29 11.94 -1.54
N TYR A 129 -2.58 11.24 -2.43
CA TYR A 129 -1.76 10.08 -2.04
C TYR A 129 -0.42 10.47 -1.41
N THR A 130 0.17 11.59 -1.80
CA THR A 130 1.48 11.98 -1.30
C THR A 130 1.46 12.59 0.11
N ILE A 131 0.47 13.43 0.43
CA ILE A 131 0.40 14.12 1.73
C ILE A 131 0.49 13.16 2.93
N PRO A 132 -0.21 12.00 2.96
CA PRO A 132 -0.07 11.04 4.04
C PRO A 132 1.37 10.55 4.21
N VAL A 133 2.10 10.28 3.11
CA VAL A 133 3.49 9.81 3.15
C VAL A 133 4.39 10.81 3.86
N LEU A 134 4.25 12.11 3.54
CA LEU A 134 5.04 13.19 4.15
C LEU A 134 4.79 13.35 5.65
N SER A 135 3.69 12.80 6.16
CA SER A 135 3.36 12.76 7.59
C SER A 135 3.60 11.40 8.24
N TRP A 136 4.29 10.47 7.55
CA TRP A 136 4.43 9.07 7.98
C TRP A 136 3.09 8.38 8.27
N LYS A 137 2.05 8.73 7.52
CA LYS A 137 0.71 8.15 7.59
C LYS A 137 0.40 7.32 6.34
N SER A 138 -0.75 6.65 6.38
CA SER A 138 -1.27 5.89 5.26
C SER A 138 -2.80 5.99 5.22
N LEU A 139 -3.42 5.41 4.20
CA LEU A 139 -4.88 5.23 4.16
C LEU A 139 -5.42 4.50 5.41
N LEU A 140 -4.60 3.73 6.14
CA LEU A 140 -5.02 3.12 7.40
C LEU A 140 -5.29 4.13 8.51
N SER A 141 -4.74 5.34 8.41
CA SER A 141 -5.00 6.40 9.38
C SER A 141 -6.44 6.93 9.33
N LEU A 142 -7.23 6.55 8.31
CA LEU A 142 -8.65 6.90 8.21
C LEU A 142 -9.54 6.18 9.24
N SER A 143 -9.08 5.07 9.85
CA SER A 143 -9.87 4.35 10.86
C SER A 143 -9.83 4.99 12.26
N ASN A 144 -9.15 6.14 12.44
CA ASN A 144 -9.01 6.82 13.73
C ASN A 144 -10.19 7.77 14.02
N HIS A 145 -11.40 7.23 14.07
CA HIS A 145 -12.60 7.91 14.59
C HIS A 145 -13.05 7.27 15.90
#